data_AF-A0A969EK80-F1
#
_entry.id   AF-A0A969EK80-F1
#
_cell.length_a   1.000
_cell.length_b   1.000
_cell.length_c   1.000
_cell.angle_alpha   90.00
_cell.angle_beta   90.00
_cell.angle_gamma   90.00
#
_symmetry.space_group_name_H-M   'P 1'
#
loop_
_entity.id
_entity.type
_entity.pdbx_description
1 polymer ?
#
loop_
_entity_poly.entity_id
_entity_poly.type
_entity_poly.pdbx_seq_one_letter_code
_entity_poly.pdbx_strand_id
1 'polypeptide(L)' 'KLIKRIKETDDEKLLEEAYRLLEMETEGFETYKLTMDQKKAIDESRAQIKKGQSLTNEQVNSDSDEWLEK' A
#
# COMPACT_ATOMS: atom_id res chain seq x y z
N LYS A 1 5.28 14.08 -2.56
CA LYS A 1 5.47 15.35 -3.30
C LYS A 1 5.13 15.19 -4.79
N LEU A 2 5.57 14.12 -5.47
CA LEU A 2 5.25 13.84 -6.88
C LEU A 2 3.74 13.67 -7.17
N ILE A 3 3.04 12.81 -6.42
CA ILE A 3 1.58 12.61 -6.58
C ILE A 3 0.79 13.91 -6.46
N LYS A 4 1.20 14.79 -5.53
CA LYS A 4 0.57 16.10 -5.37
C LYS A 4 0.76 16.95 -6.63
N ARG A 5 1.97 16.98 -7.20
CA ARG A 5 2.27 17.74 -8.41
C ARG A 5 1.50 17.23 -9.64
N ILE A 6 1.34 15.92 -9.77
CA ILE A 6 0.53 15.28 -10.83
C ILE A 6 -0.95 15.70 -10.72
N LYS A 7 -1.48 15.80 -9.49
CA LYS A 7 -2.87 16.22 -9.26
C LYS A 7 -3.13 17.72 -9.45
N GLU A 8 -2.09 18.54 -9.51
CA GLU A 8 -2.17 20.00 -9.55
C GLU A 8 -1.75 20.59 -10.92
N THR A 9 -1.43 19.74 -11.90
CA THR A 9 -0.99 20.18 -13.23
C THR A 9 -2.05 19.84 -14.28
N ASP A 10 -2.33 20.80 -15.17
CA ASP A 10 -3.25 20.63 -16.31
C ASP A 10 -2.48 20.49 -17.65
N ASP A 11 -1.15 20.41 -17.60
CA ASP A 11 -0.30 20.17 -18.78
C ASP A 11 -0.47 18.73 -19.29
N GLU A 12 -1.32 18.58 -20.28
CA GLU A 12 -1.67 17.29 -20.89
C GLU A 12 -0.46 16.56 -21.49
N LYS A 13 0.48 17.28 -22.10
CA LYS A 13 1.68 16.67 -22.70
C LYS A 13 2.59 16.08 -21.64
N LEU A 14 2.78 16.80 -20.53
CA LEU A 14 3.57 16.29 -19.41
C LEU A 14 2.94 15.03 -18.79
N LEU A 15 1.62 15.01 -18.65
CA LEU A 15 0.89 13.86 -18.12
C LEU A 15 0.98 12.65 -19.07
N GLU A 16 0.88 12.88 -20.38
CA GLU A 16 1.00 11.82 -21.39
C GLU A 16 2.39 11.18 -21.39
N GLU A 17 3.46 11.99 -21.34
CA GLU A 17 4.83 11.47 -21.29
C GLU A 17 5.12 10.72 -19.97
N ALA A 18 4.60 11.24 -18.84
CA ALA A 18 4.70 10.53 -17.56
C ALA A 18 3.94 9.20 -17.59
N TYR A 19 2.78 9.15 -18.24
CA TYR A 19 2.00 7.92 -18.40
C TYR A 19 2.76 6.89 -19.23
N ARG A 20 3.31 7.28 -20.39
CA ARG A 20 4.09 6.39 -21.27
C ARG A 20 5.30 5.80 -20.54
N LEU A 21 6.03 6.62 -19.79
CA LEU A 21 7.17 6.14 -19.00
C LEU A 21 6.73 5.12 -17.95
N LEU A 22 5.64 5.40 -17.23
CA LEU A 22 5.10 4.49 -16.22
C LEU A 22 4.62 3.18 -16.84
N GLU A 23 3.95 3.23 -17.99
CA GLU A 23 3.47 2.05 -18.70
C GLU A 23 4.63 1.15 -19.14
N MET A 24 5.72 1.73 -19.67
CA MET A 24 6.95 0.98 -20.01
C MET A 24 7.60 0.33 -18.79
N GLU A 25 7.72 1.07 -17.68
CA GLU A 25 8.34 0.56 -16.45
C GLU A 25 7.47 -0.47 -15.73
N THR A 26 6.15 -0.44 -15.95
CA THR A 26 5.19 -1.34 -15.33
C THR A 26 4.65 -2.40 -16.29
N GLU A 27 5.25 -2.54 -17.46
CA GLU A 27 4.89 -3.59 -18.40
C GLU A 27 5.11 -4.96 -17.75
N GLY A 28 4.05 -5.77 -17.67
CA GLY A 28 4.08 -7.06 -16.97
C GLY A 28 3.87 -7.00 -15.46
N PHE A 29 3.62 -5.81 -14.87
CA PHE A 29 3.22 -5.71 -13.48
C PHE A 29 1.76 -6.15 -13.33
N GLU A 30 1.54 -7.38 -12.92
CA GLU A 30 0.20 -7.83 -12.53
C GLU A 30 -0.18 -7.26 -11.16
N THR A 31 -1.29 -6.53 -11.11
CA THR A 31 -1.85 -6.11 -9.82
C THR A 31 -2.29 -7.34 -9.04
N TYR A 32 -1.62 -7.65 -7.93
CA TYR A 32 -2.01 -8.76 -7.06
C TYR A 32 -3.47 -8.62 -6.61
N LYS A 33 -4.27 -9.63 -6.90
CA LYS A 33 -5.68 -9.69 -6.50
C LYS A 33 -5.78 -10.40 -5.16
N LEU A 34 -6.11 -9.63 -4.13
CA LEU A 34 -6.33 -10.17 -2.80
C LEU A 34 -7.48 -11.19 -2.80
N THR A 35 -7.29 -12.29 -2.08
CA THR A 35 -8.35 -13.26 -1.78
C THR A 35 -9.43 -12.62 -0.88
N MET A 36 -10.59 -13.26 -0.77
CA MET A 36 -11.65 -12.79 0.13
C MET A 36 -11.19 -12.74 1.58
N ASP A 37 -10.41 -13.73 2.01
CA ASP A 37 -9.89 -13.78 3.39
C ASP A 37 -8.87 -12.66 3.66
N GLN A 38 -7.99 -12.38 2.70
CA GLN A 38 -7.04 -11.27 2.82
C GLN A 38 -7.76 -9.91 2.88
N LYS A 39 -8.79 -9.71 2.06
CA LYS A 39 -9.62 -8.49 2.12
C LYS A 39 -10.29 -8.34 3.48
N LYS A 40 -10.90 -9.43 3.98
CA LYS A 40 -11.54 -9.45 5.30
C LYS A 40 -10.55 -9.11 6.42
N ALA A 41 -9.36 -9.70 6.40
CA ALA A 41 -8.32 -9.41 7.38
C ALA A 41 -7.90 -7.94 7.36
N ILE A 42 -7.73 -7.35 6.16
CA ILE A 42 -7.40 -5.93 6.01
C ILE A 42 -8.53 -5.03 6.55
N ASP A 43 -9.78 -5.35 6.25
CA ASP A 43 -10.94 -4.58 6.73
C ASP A 43 -11.05 -4.63 8.26
N GLU A 44 -10.76 -5.79 8.85
CA GLU A 44 -10.70 -5.95 10.30
C GLU A 44 -9.58 -5.11 10.92
N SER A 45 -8.35 -5.21 10.41
CA SER A 45 -7.22 -4.39 10.89
C SER A 45 -7.51 -2.90 10.79
N ARG A 46 -8.14 -2.46 9.70
CA ARG A 46 -8.56 -1.05 9.54
C ARG A 46 -9.58 -0.64 10.58
N ALA A 47 -10.51 -1.52 10.95
CA ALA A 47 -11.49 -1.26 12.00
C ALA A 47 -10.84 -1.20 13.39
N GLN A 48 -9.87 -2.08 13.68
CA GLN A 48 -9.10 -2.09 14.92
C GLN A 48 -8.31 -0.79 15.11
N ILE A 49 -7.58 -0.34 14.07
CA ILE A 49 -6.85 0.94 14.09
C ILE A 49 -7.79 2.11 14.40
N LYS A 50 -8.97 2.16 13.75
CA LYS A 50 -9.98 3.21 14.01
C LYS A 50 -10.48 3.21 15.45
N LYS A 51 -10.46 2.05 16.13
CA LYS A 51 -10.87 1.89 17.53
C LYS A 51 -9.70 2.10 18.52
N GLY A 52 -8.51 2.46 18.04
CA GLY A 52 -7.30 2.58 18.88
C GLY A 52 -6.74 1.23 19.32
N GLN A 53 -7.17 0.12 18.69
CA GLN A 53 -6.65 -1.22 18.92
C GLN A 53 -5.42 -1.43 18.05
N SER A 54 -4.32 -0.80 18.43
CA SER A 54 -3.01 -0.92 17.77
C SER A 54 -1.97 -1.41 18.77
N LEU A 55 -0.98 -2.15 18.27
CA LEU A 55 0.18 -2.55 19.05
C LEU A 55 1.24 -1.44 19.03
N THR A 56 1.99 -1.32 20.12
CA THR A 56 3.20 -0.51 20.14
C THR A 56 4.32 -1.21 19.40
N ASN A 57 5.38 -0.46 19.07
CA ASN A 57 6.53 -1.01 18.39
C ASN A 57 7.21 -2.12 19.20
N GLU A 58 7.26 -1.98 20.53
CA GLU A 58 7.82 -2.98 21.44
C GLU A 58 7.02 -4.28 21.42
N GLN A 59 5.69 -4.20 21.38
CA GLN A 59 4.80 -5.36 21.32
C GLN A 59 4.97 -6.10 19.99
N VAL A 60 5.01 -5.37 18.86
CA VAL A 60 5.22 -5.97 17.54
C VAL A 60 6.57 -6.68 17.44
N ASN A 61 7.64 -6.08 18.00
CA ASN A 61 8.95 -6.70 18.01
C ASN A 61 8.96 -8.00 18.82
N SER A 62 8.39 -7.97 20.04
CA SER A 62 8.29 -9.16 20.88
C SER A 62 7.51 -10.30 20.21
N ASP A 63 6.38 -9.98 19.57
CA ASP A 63 5.56 -10.98 18.86
C ASP A 63 6.33 -11.56 17.66
N SER A 64 7.09 -10.71 16.95
CA SER A 64 7.89 -11.13 15.79
C SER A 64 9.04 -12.05 16.19
N ASP A 65 9.71 -11.75 17.31
CA ASP A 65 10.77 -12.60 17.86
C ASP A 65 10.20 -13.98 18.25
N GLU A 66 9.04 -14.03 18.92
CA GLU A 66 8.38 -15.32 19.27
C GLU A 66 7.99 -16.13 18.03
N TRP A 67 7.60 -15.48 16.94
CA TRP A 67 7.23 -16.16 15.70
C TRP A 67 8.44 -16.73 14.97
N LEU A 68 9.59 -16.04 15.01
CA LEU A 68 10.82 -16.48 14.35
C LEU A 68 11.56 -17.59 15.11
N GLU A 69 11.28 -17.75 16.40
CA GLU A 69 11.80 -18.84 17.23
C GLU A 69 11.01 -20.16 17.09
N LYS A 70 9.90 -20.17 16.32
CA LYS A 70 9.09 -21.37 16.02
C LYS A 70 9.49 -22.02 14.69
#